data_AF-A0A8T3KIL6-F1
#
_entry.id   AF-A0A8T3KIL6-F1
#
_cell.length_a   1.000
_cell.length_b   1.000
_cell.length_c   1.000
_cell.angle_alpha   90.00
_cell.angle_beta   90.00
_cell.angle_gamma   90.00
#
_symmetry.space_group_name_H-M   'P 1'
#
loop_
_entity.id
_entity.type
_entity.pdbx_description
1 polymer ?
#
loop_
_entity_poly.entity_id
_entity_poly.type
_entity_poly.pdbx_seq_one_letter_code
_entity_poly.pdbx_strand_id
1 'polypeptide(L)'
;MGKRLFAFSIAAVLLILMMAAAGCSKPAENAAPEEGKEGEKLVITGLESTDIEVTVEELKSMESVTTDAVAIDSAGNTNTYTVTGPLLEDLLKKHGKSQRDLSGIRLVAGDGYSIEVPPEVLEARDVILAHTIDGQPLDEQSKPVRAVVPGERAMYWVRNLAKIEVLEGIKSTEVNRLYFIETGFSGTPAEDYTYYESTDKAVRVDQLISYLGIEDQPDTVAFKAADGFEKNEQRDIFNGGYIKFTGDDTPAFLSPDLPKGMYIKNILWFTYGGNVVFSAEKGLECMDIKTAGEKQGIGMTDIISETGLSSAEVYLLTAEDGYTVEIGAGDMGKGIVYINDKGQVAVYFDGLPKNTSIKGLLSVETVKGN
;
A
#
# COMPACT_ATOMS: atom_id res chain seq x y z
N MET A 1 4.60 73.03 -12.12
CA MET A 1 5.72 73.96 -11.90
C MET A 1 5.62 74.51 -10.47
N GLY A 2 6.61 74.23 -9.61
CA GLY A 2 6.78 74.75 -8.22
C GLY A 2 5.90 74.13 -7.13
N LYS A 3 6.32 73.16 -6.30
CA LYS A 3 7.23 73.17 -5.11
C LYS A 3 6.79 74.05 -3.90
N ARG A 4 6.42 73.32 -2.83
CA ARG A 4 6.79 73.46 -1.39
C ARG A 4 6.24 74.62 -0.53
N LEU A 5 5.48 74.24 0.51
CA LEU A 5 5.39 74.85 1.86
C LEU A 5 4.69 73.80 2.77
N PHE A 6 5.38 72.91 3.50
CA PHE A 6 5.95 73.01 4.86
C PHE A 6 5.03 73.54 5.98
N ALA A 7 4.66 72.60 6.87
CA ALA A 7 4.36 72.69 8.31
C ALA A 7 3.25 73.64 8.81
N PHE A 8 2.14 73.07 9.30
CA PHE A 8 1.47 73.47 10.55
C PHE A 8 0.48 72.36 11.00
N SER A 9 0.35 72.21 12.32
CA SER A 9 -0.73 71.52 13.06
C SER A 9 -0.57 70.02 13.38
N ILE A 10 0.45 69.76 14.20
CA ILE A 10 0.33 68.93 15.42
C ILE A 10 -0.80 69.50 16.29
N ALA A 11 -1.56 68.63 16.97
CA ALA A 11 -2.65 68.91 17.94
C ALA A 11 -4.10 68.81 17.41
N ALA A 12 -4.54 67.59 17.05
CA ALA A 12 -5.98 67.30 16.92
C ALA A 12 -6.42 65.85 17.20
N VAL A 13 -5.56 64.95 17.73
CA VAL A 13 -5.96 63.54 17.98
C VAL A 13 -5.57 63.02 19.38
N LEU A 14 -5.15 63.90 20.29
CA LEU A 14 -4.66 63.56 21.63
C LEU A 14 -5.58 64.03 22.77
N LEU A 15 -6.90 64.03 22.57
CA LEU A 15 -7.85 64.42 23.61
C LEU A 15 -9.21 63.74 23.41
N ILE A 16 -9.32 62.48 23.84
CA ILE A 16 -10.49 61.90 24.54
C ILE A 16 -9.92 60.73 25.36
N LEU A 17 -9.38 61.11 26.51
CA LEU A 17 -9.14 60.26 27.67
C LEU A 17 -10.29 60.56 28.65
N MET A 18 -10.75 59.53 29.37
CA MET A 18 -11.57 59.57 30.59
C MET A 18 -13.10 59.68 30.45
N MET A 19 -13.76 58.53 30.52
CA MET A 19 -14.90 58.34 31.42
C MET A 19 -14.72 57.01 32.18
N ALA A 20 -14.88 57.08 33.50
CA ALA A 20 -14.64 56.04 34.48
C ALA A 20 -15.95 55.43 35.01
N ALA A 21 -15.94 54.14 35.35
CA ALA A 21 -16.61 53.54 36.50
C ALA A 21 -16.16 52.05 36.59
N ALA A 22 -15.25 51.70 37.49
CA ALA A 22 -15.54 51.21 38.84
C ALA A 22 -16.13 49.78 38.88
N GLY A 23 -15.25 48.80 39.07
CA GLY A 23 -15.57 47.44 39.50
C GLY A 23 -14.39 46.87 40.29
N CYS A 24 -14.43 46.98 41.61
CA CYS A 24 -13.45 46.42 42.54
C CYS A 24 -13.63 44.90 42.72
N SER A 25 -12.55 44.12 42.64
CA SER A 25 -12.25 43.07 43.63
C SER A 25 -10.83 42.50 43.45
N LYS A 26 -10.24 42.08 44.58
CA LYS A 26 -8.85 41.77 44.92
C LYS A 26 -8.10 40.71 44.06
N PRO A 27 -6.76 40.69 44.13
CA PRO A 27 -5.92 39.74 43.40
C PRO A 27 -5.96 38.35 44.04
N ALA A 28 -6.29 37.35 43.23
CA ALA A 28 -6.11 35.94 43.57
C ALA A 28 -4.89 35.42 42.80
N GLU A 29 -3.84 35.20 43.56
CA GLU A 29 -2.80 34.21 43.32
C GLU A 29 -3.45 32.88 42.91
N ASN A 30 -3.34 32.57 41.62
CA ASN A 30 -3.41 31.23 41.03
C ASN A 30 -3.01 31.42 39.57
N ALA A 31 -1.69 31.47 39.34
CA ALA A 31 -1.17 31.14 38.02
C ALA A 31 -1.64 29.71 37.74
N ALA A 32 -2.60 29.59 36.83
CA ALA A 32 -2.86 28.32 36.16
C ALA A 32 -1.51 27.83 35.60
N PRO A 33 -1.23 26.51 35.65
CA PRO A 33 -0.06 26.00 34.97
C PRO A 33 -0.13 26.48 33.52
N GLU A 34 0.97 27.02 33.01
CA GLU A 34 1.15 27.08 31.57
C GLU A 34 0.83 25.69 31.04
N GLU A 35 -0.18 25.59 30.17
CA GLU A 35 -0.36 24.42 29.32
C GLU A 35 0.97 24.23 28.59
N GLY A 36 1.78 23.31 29.10
CA GLY A 36 3.02 22.92 28.48
C GLY A 36 2.72 22.53 27.06
N LYS A 37 3.52 23.04 26.12
CA LYS A 37 3.49 22.58 24.73
C LYS A 37 3.44 21.06 24.74
N GLU A 38 2.33 20.47 24.31
CA GLU A 38 2.26 19.04 24.04
C GLU A 38 3.32 18.75 22.98
N GLY A 39 4.38 18.06 23.39
CA GLY A 39 5.47 17.70 22.49
C GLY A 39 4.94 16.80 21.37
N GLU A 40 5.57 16.87 20.20
CA GLU A 40 5.26 15.93 19.12
C GLU A 40 5.51 14.50 19.62
N LYS A 41 4.59 13.56 19.34
CA LYS A 41 4.65 12.17 19.84
C LYS A 41 4.56 11.18 18.70
N LEU A 42 5.18 10.02 18.90
CA LEU A 42 5.00 8.78 18.15
C LEU A 42 4.13 7.84 18.98
N VAL A 43 3.11 7.23 18.37
CA VAL A 43 2.26 6.24 19.04
C VAL A 43 2.59 4.84 18.54
N ILE A 44 2.76 3.88 19.45
CA ILE A 44 2.89 2.46 19.12
C ILE A 44 1.64 1.73 19.60
N THR A 45 0.95 1.05 18.70
CA THR A 45 -0.27 0.28 18.99
C THR A 45 -0.05 -1.21 18.69
N GLY A 46 -0.90 -2.08 19.24
CA GLY A 46 -0.85 -3.52 18.99
C GLY A 46 0.29 -4.28 19.69
N LEU A 47 1.24 -3.59 20.31
CA LEU A 47 2.32 -4.21 21.09
C LEU A 47 1.84 -4.76 22.45
N GLU A 48 0.93 -4.01 23.09
CA GLU A 48 0.31 -4.29 24.38
C GLU A 48 -1.20 -3.99 24.33
N SER A 49 -1.93 -4.23 25.42
CA SER A 49 -3.36 -3.90 25.51
C SER A 49 -3.66 -2.40 25.48
N THR A 50 -2.66 -1.57 25.75
CA THR A 50 -2.76 -0.11 25.75
C THR A 50 -1.72 0.47 24.81
N ASP A 51 -2.08 1.56 24.14
CA ASP A 51 -1.16 2.29 23.27
C ASP A 51 0.02 2.86 24.07
N ILE A 52 1.19 2.86 23.44
CA ILE A 52 2.43 3.40 24.00
C ILE A 52 2.69 4.74 23.31
N GLU A 53 2.70 5.82 24.08
CA GLU A 53 3.10 7.14 23.58
C GLU A 53 4.58 7.38 23.87
N VAL A 54 5.34 7.73 22.82
CA VAL A 54 6.77 8.04 22.92
C VAL A 54 6.98 9.47 22.44
N THR A 55 7.50 10.34 23.30
CA THR A 55 7.78 11.73 22.92
C THR A 55 9.06 11.81 22.10
N VAL A 56 9.16 12.85 21.26
CA VAL A 56 10.41 13.11 20.53
C VAL A 56 11.59 13.38 21.47
N GLU A 57 11.34 14.02 22.62
CA GLU A 57 12.36 14.22 23.65
C GLU A 57 12.85 12.90 24.23
N GLU A 58 11.95 11.95 24.48
CA GLU A 58 12.33 10.61 24.93
C GLU A 58 13.19 9.92 23.86
N LEU A 59 12.76 9.92 22.60
CA LEU A 59 13.52 9.30 21.50
C LEU A 59 14.92 9.91 21.35
N LYS A 60 15.06 11.24 21.45
CA LYS A 60 16.36 11.92 21.38
C LYS A 60 17.26 11.65 22.59
N SER A 61 16.68 11.23 23.72
CA SER A 61 17.44 10.85 24.92
C SER A 61 17.95 9.41 24.88
N MET A 62 17.42 8.58 23.96
CA MET A 62 17.87 7.21 23.76
C MET A 62 19.23 7.16 23.05
N GLU A 63 19.96 6.07 23.27
CA GLU A 63 21.19 5.80 22.51
C GLU A 63 20.84 5.74 21.02
N SER A 64 21.56 6.54 20.23
CA SER A 64 21.34 6.68 18.80
C SER A 64 22.51 6.10 18.03
N VAL A 65 22.20 5.49 16.90
CA VAL A 65 23.18 5.11 15.89
C VAL A 65 23.35 6.24 14.89
N THR A 66 24.55 6.38 14.34
CA THR A 66 24.82 7.21 13.16
C THR A 66 25.43 6.32 12.08
N THR A 67 24.77 6.20 10.93
CA THR A 67 25.21 5.31 9.85
C THR A 67 24.82 5.85 8.48
N ASP A 68 25.54 5.42 7.45
CA ASP A 68 25.14 5.64 6.08
C ASP A 68 24.09 4.59 5.68
N ALA A 69 22.91 5.06 5.29
CA ALA A 69 21.78 4.23 4.89
C ALA A 69 21.45 4.47 3.42
N VAL A 70 21.19 3.37 2.69
CA VAL A 70 20.85 3.40 1.26
C VAL A 70 19.35 3.19 1.09
N ALA A 71 18.68 4.12 0.40
CA ALA A 71 17.29 4.00 -0.04
C ALA A 71 17.24 3.62 -1.52
N ILE A 72 16.36 2.68 -1.88
CA ILE A 72 16.18 2.21 -3.26
C ILE A 72 14.88 2.79 -3.82
N ASP A 73 14.92 3.51 -4.94
CA ASP A 73 13.70 4.02 -5.58
C ASP A 73 12.98 2.93 -6.40
N SER A 74 11.81 3.25 -6.97
CA SER A 74 11.03 2.30 -7.78
C SER A 74 11.71 1.89 -9.10
N ALA A 75 12.74 2.63 -9.55
CA ALA A 75 13.53 2.30 -10.72
C ALA A 75 14.80 1.50 -10.35
N GLY A 76 15.00 1.19 -9.06
CA GLY A 76 16.17 0.48 -8.56
C GLY A 76 17.40 1.38 -8.34
N ASN A 77 17.28 2.71 -8.49
CA ASN A 77 18.39 3.61 -8.20
C ASN A 77 18.57 3.76 -6.69
N THR A 78 19.82 3.87 -6.27
CA THR A 78 20.20 4.00 -4.87
C THR A 78 20.53 5.44 -4.51
N ASN A 79 20.00 5.93 -3.39
CA ASN A 79 20.37 7.19 -2.78
C ASN A 79 20.92 6.93 -1.36
N THR A 80 22.05 7.55 -1.01
CA THR A 80 22.69 7.37 0.30
C THR A 80 22.49 8.60 1.17
N TYR A 81 22.18 8.38 2.44
CA TYR A 81 22.01 9.42 3.45
C TYR A 81 22.75 9.03 4.73
N THR A 82 23.36 9.99 5.43
CA THR A 82 23.86 9.75 6.79
C THR A 82 22.72 9.98 7.77
N VAL A 83 22.24 8.92 8.42
CA VAL A 83 21.05 8.97 9.29
C VAL A 83 21.44 8.85 10.76
N THR A 84 20.73 9.55 11.64
CA THR A 84 20.93 9.46 13.09
C THR A 84 19.61 9.40 13.85
N GLY A 85 19.51 8.40 14.73
CA GLY A 85 18.40 8.20 15.67
C GLY A 85 18.49 6.85 16.39
N PRO A 86 17.60 6.60 17.35
CA PRO A 86 17.52 5.30 18.04
C PRO A 86 16.97 4.20 17.14
N LEU A 87 17.29 2.96 17.49
CA LEU A 87 16.71 1.78 16.85
C LEU A 87 15.32 1.49 17.42
N LEU A 88 14.39 1.07 16.56
CA LEU A 88 13.09 0.54 16.98
C LEU A 88 13.29 -0.67 17.90
N GLU A 89 14.27 -1.52 17.61
CA GLU A 89 14.66 -2.66 18.46
C GLU A 89 14.89 -2.24 19.93
N ASP A 90 15.63 -1.16 20.16
CA ASP A 90 15.96 -0.73 21.53
C ASP A 90 14.77 -0.07 22.23
N LEU A 91 13.87 0.54 21.47
CA LEU A 91 12.59 1.02 21.99
C LEU A 91 11.71 -0.16 22.42
N LEU A 92 11.58 -1.19 21.58
CA LEU A 92 10.77 -2.38 21.86
C LEU A 92 11.32 -3.20 23.04
N LYS A 93 12.65 -3.24 23.23
CA LYS A 93 13.28 -3.92 24.39
C LYS A 93 12.83 -3.35 25.73
N LYS A 94 12.48 -2.05 25.81
CA LYS A 94 11.91 -1.46 27.04
C LYS A 94 10.59 -2.14 27.46
N HIS A 95 9.90 -2.75 26.50
CA HIS A 95 8.64 -3.48 26.67
C HIS A 95 8.83 -5.01 26.65
N GLY A 96 10.08 -5.50 26.69
CA GLY A 96 10.38 -6.93 26.65
C GLY A 96 10.05 -7.59 25.31
N LYS A 97 10.11 -6.82 24.22
CA LYS A 97 9.83 -7.27 22.84
C LYS A 97 11.06 -7.06 21.96
N SER A 98 11.13 -7.78 20.84
CA SER A 98 12.12 -7.56 19.79
C SER A 98 11.41 -7.26 18.48
N GLN A 99 11.98 -6.36 17.68
CA GLN A 99 11.55 -6.08 16.32
C GLN A 99 11.58 -7.35 15.47
N ARG A 100 12.58 -8.20 15.69
CA ARG A 100 12.82 -9.43 14.92
C ARG A 100 11.76 -10.51 15.14
N ASP A 101 11.00 -10.42 16.24
CA ASP A 101 9.93 -11.35 16.59
C ASP A 101 8.54 -10.87 16.12
N LEU A 102 8.46 -9.67 15.52
CA LEU A 102 7.18 -9.12 15.08
C LEU A 102 6.73 -9.77 13.77
N SER A 103 5.42 -10.01 13.65
CA SER A 103 4.82 -10.52 12.40
C SER A 103 4.72 -9.48 11.29
N GLY A 104 5.12 -8.24 11.56
CA GLY A 104 5.02 -7.09 10.67
C GLY A 104 4.65 -5.83 11.45
N ILE A 105 4.92 -4.67 10.86
CA ILE A 105 4.46 -3.38 11.39
C ILE A 105 3.84 -2.54 10.28
N ARG A 106 2.84 -1.73 10.59
CA ARG A 106 2.38 -0.65 9.71
C ARG A 106 2.93 0.67 10.19
N LEU A 107 3.70 1.33 9.34
CA LEU A 107 4.17 2.69 9.56
C LEU A 107 3.13 3.66 8.99
N VAL A 108 2.67 4.61 9.81
CA VAL A 108 1.63 5.58 9.43
C VAL A 108 2.16 7.00 9.65
N ALA A 109 2.14 7.78 8.58
CA ALA A 109 2.50 9.19 8.59
C ALA A 109 1.32 10.09 8.98
N GLY A 110 1.61 11.29 9.47
CA GLY A 110 0.59 12.28 9.81
C GLY A 110 -0.24 12.80 8.63
N ASP A 111 0.21 12.57 7.39
CA ASP A 111 -0.51 12.92 6.15
C ASP A 111 -1.41 11.79 5.62
N GLY A 112 -1.51 10.67 6.36
CA GLY A 112 -2.30 9.50 5.99
C GLY A 112 -1.54 8.48 5.13
N TYR A 113 -0.31 8.77 4.71
CA TYR A 113 0.52 7.74 4.07
C TYR A 113 0.76 6.58 5.02
N SER A 114 0.57 5.35 4.55
CA SER A 114 0.91 4.17 5.33
C SER A 114 1.49 3.05 4.49
N ILE A 115 2.34 2.26 5.13
CA ILE A 115 2.98 1.10 4.52
C ILE A 115 3.25 0.02 5.55
N GLU A 116 3.03 -1.23 5.16
CA GLU A 116 3.42 -2.39 5.97
C GLU A 116 4.87 -2.77 5.68
N VAL A 117 5.67 -2.89 6.73
CA VAL A 117 7.00 -3.48 6.69
C VAL A 117 6.85 -4.95 7.07
N PRO A 118 7.15 -5.89 6.15
CA PRO A 118 6.89 -7.30 6.37
C PRO A 118 7.91 -7.93 7.32
N PRO A 119 7.59 -9.08 7.94
CA PRO A 119 8.43 -9.69 8.98
C PRO A 119 9.84 -10.03 8.49
N GLU A 120 10.01 -10.48 7.26
CA GLU A 120 11.33 -10.77 6.68
C GLU A 120 12.22 -9.53 6.56
N VAL A 121 11.62 -8.36 6.31
CA VAL A 121 12.36 -7.08 6.31
C VAL A 121 12.72 -6.70 7.74
N LEU A 122 11.79 -6.84 8.68
CA LEU A 122 12.06 -6.59 10.10
C LEU A 122 13.11 -7.54 10.67
N GLU A 123 13.14 -8.79 10.21
CA GLU A 123 14.14 -9.79 10.59
C GLU A 123 15.51 -9.46 9.99
N ALA A 124 15.57 -8.98 8.76
CA ALA A 124 16.83 -8.73 8.05
C ALA A 124 17.44 -7.35 8.32
N ARG A 125 16.62 -6.34 8.66
CA ARG A 125 17.03 -4.92 8.71
C ARG A 125 16.71 -4.28 10.04
N ASP A 126 17.52 -3.30 10.43
CA ASP A 126 17.18 -2.43 11.54
C ASP A 126 16.25 -1.30 11.07
N VAL A 127 15.19 -1.02 11.85
CA VAL A 127 14.38 0.19 11.66
C VAL A 127 14.94 1.30 12.54
N ILE A 128 15.38 2.39 11.92
CA ILE A 128 15.92 3.56 12.62
C ILE A 128 14.83 4.63 12.71
N LEU A 129 14.58 5.12 13.91
CA LEU A 129 13.66 6.23 14.18
C LEU A 129 14.44 7.55 14.12
N ALA A 130 14.78 7.96 12.90
CA ALA A 130 15.70 9.07 12.67
C ALA A 130 15.11 10.42 13.10
N HIS A 131 15.93 11.24 13.76
CA HIS A 131 15.66 12.65 14.06
C HIS A 131 16.62 13.61 13.35
N THR A 132 17.64 13.07 12.67
CA THR A 132 18.67 13.83 11.94
C THR A 132 19.05 13.07 10.67
N ILE A 133 19.13 13.79 9.55
CA ILE A 133 19.54 13.28 8.24
C ILE A 133 20.60 14.24 7.68
N ASP A 134 21.70 13.69 7.17
CA ASP A 134 22.86 14.42 6.62
C ASP A 134 23.39 15.52 7.57
N GLY A 135 23.41 15.20 8.87
CA GLY A 135 23.85 16.11 9.92
C GLY A 135 22.89 17.28 10.20
N GLN A 136 21.73 17.33 9.55
CA GLN A 136 20.70 18.35 9.76
C GLN A 136 19.49 17.80 10.51
N PRO A 137 18.86 18.59 11.40
CA PRO A 137 17.55 18.25 11.95
C PRO A 137 16.51 18.04 10.84
N LEU A 138 15.48 17.24 11.13
CA LEU A 138 14.36 17.06 10.20
C LEU A 138 13.65 18.39 9.90
N ASP A 139 13.25 18.55 8.64
CA ASP A 139 12.37 19.64 8.21
C ASP A 139 10.93 19.45 8.72
N GLU A 140 10.10 20.49 8.61
CA GLU A 140 8.70 20.47 9.08
C GLU A 140 7.85 19.37 8.42
N GLN A 141 8.19 18.93 7.21
CA GLN A 141 7.46 17.86 6.52
C GLN A 141 7.89 16.46 6.97
N SER A 142 9.00 16.37 7.68
CA SER A 142 9.60 15.11 8.12
C SER A 142 9.54 14.90 9.62
N LYS A 143 9.38 15.97 10.41
CA LYS A 143 9.07 15.92 11.83
C LYS A 143 7.77 15.15 12.09
N PRO A 144 7.62 14.49 13.25
CA PRO A 144 8.58 14.48 14.36
C PRO A 144 9.79 13.56 14.17
N VAL A 145 9.56 12.45 13.48
CA VAL A 145 10.49 11.33 13.30
C VAL A 145 10.35 10.83 11.87
N ARG A 146 11.46 10.34 11.31
CA ARG A 146 11.45 9.60 10.06
C ARG A 146 11.85 8.15 10.30
N ALA A 147 10.98 7.20 9.99
CA ALA A 147 11.38 5.80 9.89
C ALA A 147 12.38 5.66 8.73
N VAL A 148 13.45 4.91 8.95
CA VAL A 148 14.47 4.60 7.95
C VAL A 148 14.75 3.11 8.02
N VAL A 149 14.67 2.43 6.88
CA VAL A 149 14.95 0.99 6.75
C VAL A 149 16.10 0.80 5.75
N PRO A 150 17.37 0.77 6.23
CA PRO A 150 18.53 0.78 5.35
C PRO A 150 18.56 -0.42 4.39
N GLY A 151 18.88 -0.14 3.11
CA GLY A 151 19.01 -1.15 2.07
C GLY A 151 17.68 -1.58 1.44
N GLU A 152 16.57 -0.96 1.85
CA GLU A 152 15.23 -1.26 1.34
C GLU A 152 14.64 -0.14 0.48
N ARG A 153 13.49 -0.42 -0.13
CA ARG A 153 12.73 0.55 -0.93
C ARG A 153 12.41 1.80 -0.11
N ALA A 154 12.57 2.97 -0.73
CA ALA A 154 12.37 4.28 -0.12
C ALA A 154 10.95 4.49 0.44
N MET A 155 9.98 3.69 0.02
CA MET A 155 8.62 3.71 0.54
C MET A 155 8.53 3.31 2.03
N TYR A 156 9.43 2.45 2.52
CA TYR A 156 9.50 2.15 3.96
C TYR A 156 10.13 3.29 4.78
N TRP A 157 10.65 4.33 4.12
CA TRP A 157 11.31 5.46 4.79
C TRP A 157 10.32 6.57 5.10
N VAL A 158 9.38 6.26 5.99
CA VAL A 158 8.21 7.09 6.30
C VAL A 158 8.62 8.35 7.06
N ARG A 159 8.49 9.50 6.40
CA ARG A 159 8.62 10.84 7.01
C ARG A 159 7.35 11.20 7.78
N ASN A 160 7.44 12.14 8.73
CA ASN A 160 6.31 12.54 9.57
C ASN A 160 5.62 11.33 10.19
N LEU A 161 6.42 10.40 10.71
CA LEU A 161 5.93 9.18 11.32
C LEU A 161 5.16 9.52 12.59
N ALA A 162 3.86 9.24 12.57
CA ALA A 162 2.95 9.54 13.68
C ALA A 162 2.62 8.26 14.47
N LYS A 163 2.56 7.11 13.80
CA LYS A 163 2.17 5.84 14.43
C LYS A 163 2.89 4.63 13.84
N ILE A 164 3.20 3.66 14.71
CA ILE A 164 3.63 2.30 14.36
C ILE A 164 2.58 1.33 14.90
N GLU A 165 1.90 0.61 14.02
CA GLU A 165 0.96 -0.43 14.41
C GLU A 165 1.67 -1.79 14.32
N VAL A 166 1.77 -2.51 15.42
CA VAL A 166 2.24 -3.91 15.39
C VAL A 166 1.13 -4.78 14.84
N LEU A 167 1.42 -5.52 13.79
CA LEU A 167 0.45 -6.36 13.11
C LEU A 167 0.38 -7.73 13.77
N GLU A 168 -0.83 -8.29 13.85
CA GLU A 168 -1.01 -9.71 14.14
C GLU A 168 -0.58 -10.54 12.92
N GLY A 169 -0.09 -11.75 13.17
CA GLY A 169 0.30 -12.67 12.09
C GLY A 169 -0.84 -12.93 11.12
N ILE A 170 -0.59 -12.69 9.83
CA ILE A 170 -1.59 -12.88 8.77
C ILE A 170 -1.90 -14.38 8.67
N LYS A 171 -3.17 -14.73 8.86
CA LYS A 171 -3.64 -16.08 8.54
C LYS A 171 -3.74 -16.21 7.03
N SER A 172 -2.76 -16.87 6.44
CA SER A 172 -2.83 -17.25 5.02
C SER A 172 -4.07 -18.12 4.80
N THR A 173 -4.94 -17.68 3.90
CA THR A 173 -6.10 -18.45 3.45
C THR A 173 -5.68 -19.24 2.22
N GLU A 174 -6.05 -20.52 2.20
CA GLU A 174 -5.79 -21.38 1.05
C GLU A 174 -6.53 -20.84 -0.20
N VAL A 175 -5.77 -20.61 -1.27
CA VAL A 175 -6.31 -20.09 -2.53
C VAL A 175 -6.83 -21.25 -3.35
N ASN A 176 -8.15 -21.30 -3.54
CA ASN A 176 -8.83 -22.40 -4.23
C ASN A 176 -9.35 -21.98 -5.61
N ARG A 177 -9.33 -20.68 -5.92
CA ARG A 177 -9.84 -20.13 -7.17
C ARG A 177 -9.00 -18.96 -7.68
N LEU A 178 -8.64 -19.03 -8.96
CA LEU A 178 -7.96 -17.99 -9.73
C LEU A 178 -8.96 -17.34 -10.68
N TYR A 179 -8.94 -16.01 -10.79
CA TYR A 179 -9.67 -15.24 -11.78
C TYR A 179 -8.72 -14.44 -12.67
N PHE A 180 -9.13 -14.16 -13.90
CA PHE A 180 -8.41 -13.26 -14.81
C PHE A 180 -9.06 -11.88 -14.84
N ILE A 181 -8.30 -10.86 -14.43
CA ILE A 181 -8.83 -9.52 -14.19
C ILE A 181 -9.36 -8.86 -15.47
N GLU A 182 -8.74 -9.14 -16.62
CA GLU A 182 -9.14 -8.59 -17.91
C GLU A 182 -10.57 -9.02 -18.29
N THR A 183 -10.96 -10.24 -17.92
CA THR A 183 -12.34 -10.76 -18.11
C THR A 183 -13.28 -10.25 -17.02
N GLY A 184 -12.75 -9.89 -15.85
CA GLY A 184 -13.47 -9.14 -14.82
C GLY A 184 -13.88 -7.74 -15.30
N PHE A 185 -12.96 -7.04 -15.98
CA PHE A 185 -13.23 -5.69 -16.49
C PHE A 185 -14.27 -5.65 -17.59
N SER A 186 -14.31 -6.63 -18.51
CA SER A 186 -15.28 -6.65 -19.60
C SER A 186 -16.73 -6.74 -19.14
N GLY A 187 -16.97 -7.38 -17.99
CA GLY A 187 -18.31 -7.51 -17.41
C GLY A 187 -18.65 -6.54 -16.27
N THR A 188 -17.69 -5.69 -15.85
CA THR A 188 -17.91 -4.70 -14.78
C THR A 188 -18.09 -3.30 -15.36
N PRO A 189 -19.08 -2.50 -14.92
CA PRO A 189 -19.22 -1.12 -15.36
C PRO A 189 -17.93 -0.31 -15.14
N ALA A 190 -17.44 0.32 -16.20
CA ALA A 190 -16.27 1.18 -16.16
C ALA A 190 -16.65 2.66 -16.14
N GLU A 191 -15.90 3.44 -15.36
CA GLU A 191 -16.08 4.87 -15.17
C GLU A 191 -14.83 5.64 -15.62
N ASP A 192 -14.99 6.93 -15.93
CA ASP A 192 -13.85 7.82 -16.14
C ASP A 192 -13.18 8.13 -14.80
N TYR A 193 -11.85 8.01 -14.75
CA TYR A 193 -11.04 8.30 -13.57
C TYR A 193 -9.88 9.22 -13.94
N THR A 194 -9.74 10.34 -13.23
CA THR A 194 -8.62 11.26 -13.43
C THR A 194 -7.34 10.72 -12.78
N TYR A 195 -6.35 10.42 -13.60
CA TYR A 195 -5.04 9.94 -13.17
C TYR A 195 -3.96 10.94 -13.58
N TYR A 196 -3.51 11.74 -12.61
CA TYR A 196 -2.64 12.90 -12.86
C TYR A 196 -3.24 13.85 -13.91
N GLU A 197 -2.70 13.85 -15.13
CA GLU A 197 -3.11 14.71 -16.24
C GLU A 197 -3.93 13.93 -17.30
N SER A 198 -4.10 12.61 -17.14
CA SER A 198 -4.93 11.77 -18.02
C SER A 198 -6.32 11.51 -17.42
N THR A 199 -7.26 11.20 -18.31
CA THR A 199 -8.53 10.58 -17.94
C THR A 199 -8.51 9.15 -18.48
N ASP A 200 -8.56 8.19 -17.57
CA ASP A 200 -8.49 6.77 -17.86
C ASP A 200 -9.79 6.06 -17.47
N LYS A 201 -9.91 4.76 -17.76
CA LYS A 201 -11.01 3.92 -17.32
C LYS A 201 -10.64 3.13 -16.08
N ALA A 202 -11.57 3.07 -15.14
CA ALA A 202 -11.46 2.28 -13.92
C ALA A 202 -12.79 1.59 -13.58
N VAL A 203 -12.71 0.47 -12.88
CA VAL A 203 -13.86 -0.20 -12.28
C VAL A 203 -13.84 -0.02 -10.77
N ARG A 204 -15.01 0.10 -10.14
CA ARG A 204 -15.10 0.07 -8.68
C ARG A 204 -14.79 -1.34 -8.16
N VAL A 205 -13.99 -1.43 -7.10
CA VAL A 205 -13.55 -2.72 -6.56
C VAL A 205 -14.74 -3.54 -6.06
N ASP A 206 -15.66 -2.95 -5.31
CA ASP A 206 -16.85 -3.64 -4.82
C ASP A 206 -17.70 -4.27 -5.94
N GLN A 207 -17.84 -3.57 -7.06
CA GLN A 207 -18.54 -4.08 -8.25
C GLN A 207 -17.77 -5.19 -8.94
N LEU A 208 -16.44 -5.06 -9.06
CA LEU A 208 -15.59 -6.11 -9.63
C LEU A 208 -15.67 -7.40 -8.80
N ILE A 209 -15.49 -7.31 -7.47
CA ILE A 209 -15.60 -8.45 -6.55
C ILE A 209 -16.99 -9.09 -6.64
N SER A 210 -18.05 -8.27 -6.70
CA SER A 210 -19.41 -8.77 -6.90
C SER A 210 -19.62 -9.45 -8.26
N TYR A 211 -19.04 -8.92 -9.34
CA TYR A 211 -19.13 -9.51 -10.68
C TYR A 211 -18.42 -10.87 -10.74
N LEU A 212 -17.26 -10.99 -10.11
CA LEU A 212 -16.52 -12.24 -10.00
C LEU A 212 -17.22 -13.28 -9.10
N GLY A 213 -18.29 -12.88 -8.39
CA GLY A 213 -19.05 -13.76 -7.50
C GLY A 213 -18.28 -14.17 -6.25
N ILE A 214 -17.35 -13.33 -5.79
CA ILE A 214 -16.54 -13.59 -4.60
C ILE A 214 -17.31 -13.13 -3.36
N GLU A 215 -17.61 -14.07 -2.46
CA GLU A 215 -18.37 -13.80 -1.23
C GLU A 215 -17.48 -13.61 0.01
N ASP A 216 -16.20 -13.99 -0.08
CA ASP A 216 -15.21 -13.87 0.98
C ASP A 216 -15.16 -12.47 1.61
N GLN A 217 -14.80 -12.39 2.88
CA GLN A 217 -14.64 -11.12 3.61
C GLN A 217 -13.31 -11.15 4.39
N PRO A 218 -12.16 -11.13 3.71
CA PRO A 218 -10.86 -11.16 4.38
C PRO A 218 -10.63 -9.86 5.16
N ASP A 219 -9.75 -9.88 6.15
CA ASP A 219 -9.34 -8.64 6.85
C ASP A 219 -8.42 -7.79 5.95
N THR A 220 -7.56 -8.45 5.16
CA THR A 220 -6.56 -7.84 4.29
C THR A 220 -6.54 -8.45 2.89
N VAL A 221 -6.03 -7.68 1.94
CA VAL A 221 -5.85 -8.04 0.52
C VAL A 221 -4.36 -7.95 0.24
N ALA A 222 -3.73 -9.05 -0.17
CA ALA A 222 -2.33 -9.05 -0.56
C ALA A 222 -2.20 -8.74 -2.06
N PHE A 223 -1.17 -7.99 -2.43
CA PHE A 223 -0.87 -7.62 -3.81
C PHE A 223 0.53 -8.05 -4.17
N LYS A 224 0.71 -8.34 -5.47
CA LYS A 224 2.01 -8.33 -6.12
C LYS A 224 1.95 -7.54 -7.41
N ALA A 225 2.93 -6.67 -7.61
CA ALA A 225 3.15 -5.96 -8.87
C ALA A 225 4.16 -6.68 -9.76
N ALA A 226 4.17 -6.35 -11.05
CA ALA A 226 5.04 -6.97 -12.05
C ALA A 226 6.54 -6.76 -11.79
N ASP A 227 6.92 -5.76 -11.00
CA ASP A 227 8.30 -5.52 -10.56
C ASP A 227 8.69 -6.33 -9.30
N GLY A 228 7.82 -7.25 -8.86
CA GLY A 228 7.99 -8.06 -7.66
C GLY A 228 7.66 -7.36 -6.35
N PHE A 229 7.15 -6.13 -6.38
CA PHE A 229 6.71 -5.45 -5.17
C PHE A 229 5.48 -6.12 -4.56
N GLU A 230 5.54 -6.45 -3.27
CA GLU A 230 4.44 -7.03 -2.52
C GLU A 230 4.00 -6.12 -1.37
N LYS A 231 2.69 -6.06 -1.12
CA LYS A 231 2.07 -5.24 -0.06
C LYS A 231 0.72 -5.81 0.32
N ASN A 232 0.29 -5.64 1.58
CA ASN A 232 -1.11 -5.80 1.96
C ASN A 232 -1.83 -4.46 2.08
N GLU A 233 -3.14 -4.50 1.84
CA GLU A 233 -4.06 -3.39 2.08
C GLU A 233 -5.24 -3.87 2.93
N GLN A 234 -5.79 -2.98 3.75
CA GLN A 234 -7.00 -3.30 4.51
C GLN A 234 -8.18 -3.49 3.54
N ARG A 235 -9.01 -4.52 3.75
CA ARG A 235 -10.15 -4.81 2.86
C ARG A 235 -11.08 -3.60 2.71
N ASP A 236 -11.35 -2.87 3.77
CA ASP A 236 -12.26 -1.71 3.73
C ASP A 236 -11.72 -0.59 2.82
N ILE A 237 -10.41 -0.34 2.88
CA ILE A 237 -9.72 0.60 1.99
C ILE A 237 -9.76 0.09 0.55
N PHE A 238 -9.48 -1.20 0.35
CA PHE A 238 -9.51 -1.82 -0.97
C PHE A 238 -10.91 -1.73 -1.62
N ASN A 239 -11.95 -2.12 -0.90
CA ASN A 239 -13.33 -2.13 -1.40
C ASN A 239 -13.87 -0.73 -1.70
N GLY A 240 -13.36 0.30 -1.00
CA GLY A 240 -13.69 1.69 -1.29
C GLY A 240 -13.00 2.26 -2.54
N GLY A 241 -12.01 1.56 -3.10
CA GLY A 241 -11.20 2.04 -4.22
C GLY A 241 -11.65 1.57 -5.60
N TYR A 242 -10.75 1.76 -6.56
CA TYR A 242 -10.94 1.40 -7.95
C TYR A 242 -9.71 0.67 -8.50
N ILE A 243 -9.94 -0.18 -9.50
CA ILE A 243 -8.87 -0.68 -10.37
C ILE A 243 -8.95 0.03 -11.71
N LYS A 244 -7.95 0.86 -12.00
CA LYS A 244 -7.74 1.49 -13.29
C LYS A 244 -7.10 0.50 -14.25
N PHE A 245 -7.59 0.46 -15.49
CA PHE A 245 -7.18 -0.55 -16.48
C PHE A 245 -6.89 0.01 -17.89
N THR A 246 -6.92 1.33 -18.09
CA THR A 246 -6.36 1.96 -19.32
C THR A 246 -5.28 2.99 -18.98
N GLY A 247 -4.39 3.28 -19.94
CA GLY A 247 -3.29 4.22 -19.77
C GLY A 247 -2.09 3.65 -19.00
N ASP A 248 -1.22 4.53 -18.53
CA ASP A 248 0.04 4.16 -17.88
C ASP A 248 -0.18 3.45 -16.53
N ASP A 249 0.81 2.65 -16.07
CA ASP A 249 0.82 1.98 -14.76
C ASP A 249 -0.29 0.94 -14.51
N THR A 250 -1.04 0.55 -15.54
CA THR A 250 -2.18 -0.37 -15.40
C THR A 250 -1.78 -1.83 -15.26
N PRO A 251 -2.61 -2.70 -14.67
CA PRO A 251 -3.72 -2.35 -13.79
C PRO A 251 -3.21 -1.66 -12.52
N ALA A 252 -3.92 -0.64 -12.04
CA ALA A 252 -3.54 0.10 -10.84
C ALA A 252 -4.67 0.19 -9.83
N PHE A 253 -4.39 -0.15 -8.57
CA PHE A 253 -5.27 0.11 -7.45
C PHE A 253 -5.05 1.53 -6.94
N LEU A 254 -6.14 2.26 -6.79
CA LEU A 254 -6.16 3.63 -6.33
C LEU A 254 -7.46 3.93 -5.58
N SER A 255 -7.48 5.00 -4.80
CA SER A 255 -8.68 5.48 -4.12
C SER A 255 -8.62 7.00 -3.96
N PRO A 256 -9.76 7.71 -4.05
CA PRO A 256 -9.82 9.14 -3.76
C PRO A 256 -9.30 9.50 -2.36
N ASP A 257 -9.43 8.58 -1.41
CA ASP A 257 -9.02 8.77 -0.01
C ASP A 257 -7.58 8.34 0.26
N LEU A 258 -6.88 7.80 -0.75
CA LEU A 258 -5.49 7.37 -0.63
C LEU A 258 -4.52 8.42 -1.18
N PRO A 259 -3.45 8.74 -0.43
CA PRO A 259 -2.31 9.47 -0.98
C PRO A 259 -1.76 8.77 -2.23
N LYS A 260 -1.36 9.55 -3.25
CA LYS A 260 -0.83 9.00 -4.52
C LYS A 260 0.35 8.04 -4.34
N GLY A 261 1.14 8.22 -3.28
CA GLY A 261 2.25 7.32 -2.95
C GLY A 261 1.82 5.92 -2.49
N MET A 262 0.54 5.71 -2.17
CA MET A 262 -0.03 4.42 -1.78
C MET A 262 -0.69 3.67 -2.94
N TYR A 263 -0.75 4.27 -4.13
CA TYR A 263 -1.27 3.57 -5.30
C TYR A 263 -0.39 2.37 -5.64
N ILE A 264 -1.02 1.26 -5.97
CA ILE A 264 -0.33 0.02 -6.37
C ILE A 264 -0.46 -0.08 -7.88
N LYS A 265 0.67 -0.10 -8.58
CA LYS A 265 0.77 0.01 -10.03
C LYS A 265 1.22 -1.31 -10.64
N ASN A 266 0.89 -1.54 -11.91
CA ASN A 266 1.30 -2.73 -12.66
C ASN A 266 0.98 -4.03 -11.90
N ILE A 267 -0.24 -4.12 -11.35
CA ILE A 267 -0.67 -5.26 -10.54
C ILE A 267 -0.57 -6.54 -11.37
N LEU A 268 0.22 -7.50 -10.89
CA LEU A 268 0.29 -8.85 -11.43
C LEU A 268 -0.83 -9.71 -10.85
N TRP A 269 -1.01 -9.67 -9.54
CA TRP A 269 -2.15 -10.30 -8.87
C TRP A 269 -2.50 -9.63 -7.55
N PHE A 270 -3.72 -9.88 -7.08
CA PHE A 270 -4.12 -9.64 -5.69
C PHE A 270 -4.95 -10.80 -5.13
N THR A 271 -4.89 -11.05 -3.83
CA THR A 271 -5.71 -12.06 -3.15
C THR A 271 -6.93 -11.42 -2.51
N TYR A 272 -8.03 -12.16 -2.47
CA TYR A 272 -9.24 -11.76 -1.76
C TYR A 272 -9.91 -13.00 -1.15
N GLY A 273 -9.58 -13.28 0.11
CA GLY A 273 -9.97 -14.51 0.80
C GLY A 273 -9.35 -15.75 0.15
N GLY A 274 -10.15 -16.78 -0.12
CA GLY A 274 -9.72 -17.99 -0.82
C GLY A 274 -9.53 -17.83 -2.33
N ASN A 275 -9.44 -16.60 -2.83
CA ASN A 275 -9.38 -16.28 -4.26
C ASN A 275 -8.13 -15.45 -4.57
N VAL A 276 -7.66 -15.58 -5.81
CA VAL A 276 -6.62 -14.72 -6.39
C VAL A 276 -7.09 -14.20 -7.73
N VAL A 277 -6.84 -12.93 -8.00
CA VAL A 277 -7.19 -12.24 -9.25
C VAL A 277 -5.88 -11.86 -9.93
N PHE A 278 -5.64 -12.39 -11.13
CA PHE A 278 -4.39 -12.30 -11.87
C PHE A 278 -4.57 -11.50 -13.17
N SER A 279 -3.56 -10.72 -13.54
CA SER A 279 -3.49 -10.06 -14.85
C SER A 279 -2.69 -10.89 -15.83
N ALA A 280 -3.37 -11.43 -16.84
CA ALA A 280 -2.72 -12.12 -17.94
C ALA A 280 -1.80 -11.18 -18.73
N GLU A 281 -2.18 -9.91 -18.90
CA GLU A 281 -1.35 -8.92 -19.58
C GLU A 281 -0.04 -8.69 -18.84
N LYS A 282 -0.07 -8.50 -17.51
CA LYS A 282 1.16 -8.35 -16.72
C LYS A 282 1.98 -9.61 -16.60
N GLY A 283 1.34 -10.76 -16.51
CA GLY A 283 2.05 -12.02 -16.61
C GLY A 283 2.83 -12.16 -17.93
N LEU A 284 2.26 -11.72 -19.06
CA LEU A 284 2.96 -11.78 -20.36
C LEU A 284 4.15 -10.80 -20.46
N GLU A 285 4.15 -9.75 -19.64
CA GLU A 285 5.26 -8.79 -19.58
C GLU A 285 6.41 -9.28 -18.67
N CYS A 286 6.12 -9.96 -17.56
CA CYS A 286 7.11 -10.27 -16.53
C CYS A 286 7.42 -11.77 -16.33
N MET A 287 6.64 -12.69 -16.88
CA MET A 287 6.84 -14.14 -16.73
C MET A 287 7.43 -14.79 -18.01
N ASP A 288 7.96 -15.99 -17.85
CA ASP A 288 8.51 -16.76 -18.97
C ASP A 288 7.43 -17.16 -19.98
N ILE A 289 7.67 -16.83 -21.25
CA ILE A 289 6.78 -17.18 -22.37
C ILE A 289 7.12 -18.57 -22.91
N LYS A 290 6.12 -19.44 -22.94
CA LYS A 290 6.17 -20.80 -23.48
C LYS A 290 5.44 -20.89 -24.82
N THR A 291 5.68 -21.98 -25.54
CA THR A 291 5.02 -22.29 -26.81
C THR A 291 4.32 -23.64 -26.73
N ALA A 292 3.08 -23.70 -27.21
CA ALA A 292 2.27 -24.92 -27.31
C ALA A 292 1.49 -24.87 -28.63
N GLY A 293 1.74 -25.83 -29.52
CA GLY A 293 1.27 -25.75 -30.90
C GLY A 293 1.73 -24.46 -31.58
N GLU A 294 0.78 -23.67 -32.10
CA GLU A 294 1.04 -22.35 -32.72
C GLU A 294 0.81 -21.17 -31.77
N LYS A 295 0.59 -21.44 -30.46
CA LYS A 295 0.30 -20.41 -29.45
C LYS A 295 1.52 -20.13 -28.60
N GLN A 296 1.67 -18.85 -28.24
CA GLN A 296 2.67 -18.36 -27.29
C GLN A 296 1.97 -17.66 -26.14
N GLY A 297 2.43 -17.89 -24.93
CA GLY A 297 1.87 -17.30 -23.72
C GLY A 297 2.48 -17.88 -22.46
N ILE A 298 1.83 -17.68 -21.32
CA ILE A 298 2.30 -18.14 -20.01
C ILE A 298 1.86 -19.59 -19.80
N GLY A 299 2.74 -20.44 -19.27
CA GLY A 299 2.33 -21.79 -18.88
C GLY A 299 1.31 -21.77 -17.74
N MET A 300 0.23 -22.53 -17.86
CA MET A 300 -0.80 -22.61 -16.82
C MET A 300 -0.22 -23.04 -15.46
N THR A 301 0.75 -23.96 -15.45
CA THR A 301 1.45 -24.37 -14.22
C THR A 301 2.29 -23.25 -13.61
N ASP A 302 2.80 -22.32 -14.42
CA ASP A 302 3.59 -21.19 -13.93
C ASP A 302 2.68 -20.17 -13.24
N ILE A 303 1.49 -19.92 -13.81
CA ILE A 303 0.46 -19.08 -13.17
C ILE A 303 0.00 -19.71 -11.85
N ILE A 304 -0.25 -21.02 -11.82
CA ILE A 304 -0.63 -21.74 -10.58
C ILE A 304 0.46 -21.57 -9.51
N SER A 305 1.73 -21.76 -9.87
CA SER A 305 2.85 -21.61 -8.95
C SER A 305 3.01 -20.16 -8.47
N GLU A 306 2.86 -19.19 -9.36
CA GLU A 306 3.01 -17.76 -9.05
C GLU A 306 1.90 -17.25 -8.12
N THR A 307 0.67 -17.74 -8.32
CA THR A 307 -0.51 -17.27 -7.59
C THR A 307 -0.82 -18.08 -6.33
N GLY A 308 -0.11 -19.19 -6.13
CA GLY A 308 -0.34 -20.10 -4.99
C GLY A 308 -1.68 -20.84 -5.05
N LEU A 309 -2.29 -20.98 -6.24
CA LEU A 309 -3.52 -21.77 -6.40
C LEU A 309 -3.26 -23.21 -5.94
N SER A 310 -4.12 -23.73 -5.06
CA SER A 310 -3.96 -25.05 -4.47
C SER A 310 -3.87 -26.17 -5.51
N SER A 311 -3.15 -27.22 -5.13
CA SER A 311 -3.11 -28.46 -5.91
C SER A 311 -4.45 -29.20 -5.82
N ALA A 312 -4.97 -29.66 -6.95
CA ALA A 312 -6.14 -30.52 -7.02
C ALA A 312 -5.92 -31.63 -8.06
N GLU A 313 -6.70 -32.72 -7.99
CA GLU A 313 -6.67 -33.76 -9.03
C GLU A 313 -7.31 -33.27 -10.34
N VAL A 314 -8.29 -32.37 -10.22
CA VAL A 314 -9.06 -31.79 -11.32
C VAL A 314 -9.25 -30.29 -11.07
N TYR A 315 -9.13 -29.51 -12.14
CA TYR A 315 -9.40 -28.09 -12.17
C TYR A 315 -10.61 -27.81 -13.05
N LEU A 316 -11.55 -27.01 -12.57
CA LEU A 316 -12.68 -26.50 -13.33
C LEU A 316 -12.31 -25.14 -13.94
N LEU A 317 -12.30 -25.06 -15.26
CA LEU A 317 -12.09 -23.81 -15.97
C LEU A 317 -13.44 -23.26 -16.45
N THR A 318 -13.66 -21.97 -16.26
CA THR A 318 -14.91 -21.28 -16.61
C THR A 318 -14.63 -20.11 -17.55
N ALA A 319 -15.42 -20.00 -18.61
CA ALA A 319 -15.41 -18.90 -19.56
C ALA A 319 -16.40 -17.79 -19.15
N GLU A 320 -16.22 -16.59 -19.70
CA GLU A 320 -17.11 -15.43 -19.53
C GLU A 320 -18.57 -15.73 -19.94
N ASP A 321 -18.77 -16.59 -20.93
CA ASP A 321 -20.10 -17.00 -21.40
C ASP A 321 -20.73 -18.14 -20.56
N GLY A 322 -20.06 -18.56 -19.49
CA GLY A 322 -20.48 -19.64 -18.60
C GLY A 322 -20.12 -21.05 -19.11
N TYR A 323 -19.43 -21.18 -20.25
CA TYR A 323 -18.88 -22.48 -20.65
C TYR A 323 -17.87 -22.99 -19.62
N THR A 324 -17.98 -24.26 -19.25
CA THR A 324 -17.06 -24.90 -18.31
C THR A 324 -16.44 -26.17 -18.88
N VAL A 325 -15.22 -26.47 -18.43
CA VAL A 325 -14.52 -27.72 -18.72
C VAL A 325 -13.62 -28.12 -17.56
N GLU A 326 -13.59 -29.41 -17.27
CA GLU A 326 -12.68 -30.00 -16.29
C GLU A 326 -11.38 -30.45 -16.95
N ILE A 327 -10.25 -30.11 -16.33
CA ILE A 327 -8.91 -30.49 -16.77
C ILE A 327 -8.21 -31.21 -15.63
N GLY A 328 -7.71 -32.42 -15.90
CA GLY A 328 -6.94 -33.18 -14.91
C GLY A 328 -5.59 -32.52 -14.63
N ALA A 329 -5.10 -32.65 -13.40
CA ALA A 329 -3.83 -32.06 -12.95
C ALA A 329 -2.64 -32.38 -13.88
N GLY A 330 -2.57 -33.63 -14.37
CA GLY A 330 -1.51 -34.08 -15.28
C GLY A 330 -1.54 -33.41 -16.66
N ASP A 331 -2.67 -32.82 -17.05
CA ASP A 331 -2.84 -32.11 -18.31
C ASP A 331 -2.63 -30.59 -18.17
N MET A 332 -2.61 -30.04 -16.95
CA MET A 332 -2.38 -28.61 -16.71
C MET A 332 -1.04 -28.13 -17.28
N GLY A 333 -0.02 -28.99 -17.29
CA GLY A 333 1.29 -28.71 -17.89
C GLY A 333 1.27 -28.52 -19.41
N LYS A 334 0.16 -28.85 -20.08
CA LYS A 334 -0.03 -28.66 -21.54
C LYS A 334 -0.73 -27.33 -21.85
N GLY A 335 -1.22 -26.63 -20.83
CA GLY A 335 -1.99 -25.40 -20.94
C GLY A 335 -1.11 -24.16 -21.11
N ILE A 336 -1.45 -23.31 -22.06
CA ILE A 336 -0.90 -21.95 -22.20
C ILE A 336 -2.01 -20.92 -22.18
N VAL A 337 -1.86 -19.90 -21.34
CA VAL A 337 -2.72 -18.72 -21.28
C VAL A 337 -2.13 -17.59 -22.12
N TYR A 338 -2.95 -16.97 -22.96
CA TYR A 338 -2.53 -15.92 -23.89
C TYR A 338 -3.67 -14.93 -24.16
N ILE A 339 -3.34 -13.75 -24.69
CA ILE A 339 -4.33 -12.79 -25.20
C ILE A 339 -4.58 -13.06 -26.68
N ASN A 340 -5.84 -13.31 -27.05
CA ASN A 340 -6.20 -13.60 -28.44
C ASN A 340 -6.30 -12.33 -29.31
N ASP A 341 -6.58 -12.50 -30.60
CA ASP A 341 -6.74 -11.43 -31.59
C ASP A 341 -7.89 -10.45 -31.29
N LYS A 342 -8.79 -10.81 -30.38
CA LYS A 342 -9.89 -9.97 -29.90
C LYS A 342 -9.61 -9.31 -28.55
N GLY A 343 -8.39 -9.45 -28.01
CA GLY A 343 -8.04 -8.92 -26.69
C GLY A 343 -8.61 -9.73 -25.52
N GLN A 344 -9.10 -10.95 -25.75
CA GLN A 344 -9.64 -11.79 -24.68
C GLN A 344 -8.56 -12.73 -24.14
N VAL A 345 -8.58 -12.95 -22.82
CA VAL A 345 -7.81 -14.03 -22.19
C VAL A 345 -8.30 -15.36 -22.72
N ALA A 346 -7.39 -16.21 -23.18
CA ALA A 346 -7.70 -17.52 -23.71
C ALA A 346 -6.71 -18.55 -23.18
N VAL A 347 -7.13 -19.81 -23.14
CA VAL A 347 -6.25 -20.94 -22.85
C VAL A 347 -6.34 -21.98 -23.95
N TYR A 348 -5.17 -22.50 -24.32
CA TYR A 348 -5.01 -23.62 -25.25
C TYR A 348 -4.28 -24.75 -24.54
N PHE A 349 -4.76 -25.99 -24.71
CA PHE A 349 -4.11 -27.18 -24.18
C PHE A 349 -3.61 -28.07 -25.32
N ASP A 350 -2.29 -28.28 -25.38
CA ASP A 350 -1.70 -29.07 -26.45
C ASP A 350 -2.10 -30.55 -26.36
N GLY A 351 -2.45 -31.15 -27.48
CA GLY A 351 -2.86 -32.55 -27.55
C GLY A 351 -4.20 -32.91 -26.87
N LEU A 352 -4.94 -31.93 -26.33
CA LEU A 352 -6.29 -32.13 -25.80
C LEU A 352 -7.37 -31.83 -26.85
N PRO A 353 -8.60 -32.37 -26.69
CA PRO A 353 -9.73 -32.06 -27.55
C PRO A 353 -10.00 -30.55 -27.65
N LYS A 354 -10.42 -30.05 -28.82
CA LYS A 354 -10.60 -28.60 -29.04
C LYS A 354 -11.55 -27.90 -28.06
N ASN A 355 -12.52 -28.63 -27.49
CA ASN A 355 -13.44 -28.09 -26.50
C ASN A 355 -12.79 -27.84 -25.14
N THR A 356 -11.56 -28.29 -24.88
CA THR A 356 -10.82 -27.90 -23.65
C THR A 356 -10.19 -26.52 -23.77
N SER A 357 -10.09 -25.95 -24.97
CA SER A 357 -9.57 -24.60 -25.18
C SER A 357 -10.69 -23.57 -24.97
N ILE A 358 -10.43 -22.56 -24.14
CA ILE A 358 -11.42 -21.55 -23.76
C ILE A 358 -10.99 -20.18 -24.30
N LYS A 359 -11.98 -19.39 -24.74
CA LYS A 359 -11.84 -17.95 -25.03
C LYS A 359 -12.64 -17.18 -23.99
N GLY A 360 -12.14 -16.02 -23.58
CA GLY A 360 -12.72 -15.30 -22.44
C GLY A 360 -12.60 -16.11 -21.16
N LEU A 361 -11.42 -16.68 -20.89
CA LEU A 361 -11.18 -17.45 -19.68
C LEU A 361 -11.38 -16.55 -18.46
N LEU A 362 -12.41 -16.84 -17.66
CA LEU A 362 -12.77 -16.06 -16.48
C LEU A 362 -12.06 -16.61 -15.24
N SER A 363 -12.09 -17.92 -15.02
CA SER A 363 -11.56 -18.52 -13.80
C SER A 363 -11.01 -19.94 -13.97
N VAL A 364 -10.16 -20.32 -13.02
CA VAL A 364 -9.65 -21.68 -12.79
C VAL A 364 -9.86 -22.01 -11.32
N GLU A 365 -10.59 -23.08 -11.03
CA GLU A 365 -10.96 -23.49 -9.69
C GLU A 365 -10.48 -24.91 -9.38
N THR A 366 -10.04 -25.12 -8.15
CA THR A 366 -9.78 -26.47 -7.63
C THR A 366 -11.09 -27.21 -7.36
N VAL A 367 -11.26 -28.39 -7.95
CA VAL A 367 -12.41 -29.24 -7.62
C VAL A 367 -12.02 -30.10 -6.42
N LYS A 368 -12.71 -29.92 -5.28
CA LYS A 368 -12.51 -30.79 -4.13
C LYS A 368 -12.96 -32.21 -4.50
N GLY A 369 -12.09 -33.19 -4.27
CA GLY A 369 -12.48 -34.59 -4.38
C GLY A 369 -13.63 -34.88 -3.42
N ASN A 370 -14.68 -35.53 -3.94
CA ASN A 370 -15.83 -35.97 -3.13
C ASN A 370 -15.44 -36.97 -2.04
#